data_AF-A0A522K4G0-F1
#
_entry.id   AF-A0A522K4G0-F1
#
_cell.length_a   1.000
_cell.length_b   1.000
_cell.length_c   1.000
_cell.angle_alpha   90.00
_cell.angle_beta   90.00
_cell.angle_gamma   90.00
#
_symmetry.space_group_name_H-M   'P 1'
#
loop_
_entity.id
_entity.type
_entity.pdbx_description
1 polymer ?
#
loop_
_entity_poly.entity_id
_entity_poly.type
_entity_poly.pdbx_seq_one_letter_code
_entity_poly.pdbx_strand_id
1 'polypeptide(L)' 'KDIGKIDVFATRAYVAITRALANKALERLRAGKIKGRNFRVRSLD' A
#
# COMPACT_ATOMS: atom_id res chain seq x y z
N LYS A 1 -13.01 8.98 1.23
CA LYS A 1 -12.98 8.18 -0.01
C LYS A 1 -11.54 8.23 -0.50
N ASP A 2 -10.69 7.40 0.11
CA ASP A 2 -9.23 7.62 0.14
C ASP A 2 -8.43 6.56 -0.61
N ILE A 3 -9.13 5.52 -1.06
CA ILE A 3 -8.62 4.38 -1.82
C ILE A 3 -9.28 4.41 -3.20
N GLY A 4 -8.45 4.39 -4.23
CA GLY A 4 -8.85 4.33 -5.63
C GLY A 4 -8.78 2.90 -6.18
N LYS A 5 -8.37 2.77 -7.45
CA LYS A 5 -8.23 1.49 -8.12
C LYS A 5 -7.25 0.57 -7.39
N ILE A 6 -7.62 -0.71 -7.32
CA ILE A 6 -6.79 -1.79 -6.78
C ILE A 6 -6.54 -2.77 -7.92
N ASP A 7 -5.27 -2.97 -8.25
CA ASP A 7 -4.84 -3.94 -9.27
C ASP A 7 -4.02 -5.04 -8.58
N VAL A 8 -4.50 -6.28 -8.69
CA VAL A 8 -3.88 -7.45 -8.06
C VAL A 8 -3.28 -8.36 -9.12
N PHE A 9 -2.02 -8.73 -8.91
CA PHE A 9 -1.26 -9.66 -9.74
C PHE A 9 -0.78 -10.84 -8.89
N ALA A 10 -0.29 -11.89 -9.53
CA ALA A 10 0.14 -13.12 -8.86
C ALA A 10 1.18 -12.89 -7.73
N THR A 11 2.06 -11.90 -7.88
CA THR A 11 3.16 -11.64 -6.92
C THR A 11 3.13 -10.26 -6.28
N ARG A 12 2.23 -9.36 -6.72
CA ARG A 12 2.19 -7.96 -6.29
C ARG A 12 0.78 -7.39 -6.37
N ALA A 13 0.49 -6.42 -5.52
CA ALA A 13 -0.74 -5.64 -5.59
C ALA A 13 -0.39 -4.15 -5.59
N TYR A 14 -1.15 -3.38 -6.36
CA TYR A 14 -1.06 -1.93 -6.43
C TYR A 14 -2.38 -1.33 -5.95
N VAL A 15 -2.28 -0.29 -5.14
CA VAL A 15 -3.42 0.39 -4.54
C VAL A 15 -3.23 1.88 -4.75
N ALA A 16 -4.17 2.52 -5.45
CA ALA A 16 -4.19 3.97 -5.54
C ALA A 16 -4.67 4.56 -4.20
N ILE A 17 -3.91 5.50 -3.65
CA ILE A 17 -4.22 6.20 -2.39
C ILE A 17 -4.16 7.71 -2.65
N THR A 18 -4.97 8.49 -1.94
CA THR A 18 -4.90 9.95 -1.99
C THR A 18 -3.51 10.44 -1.57
N ARG A 19 -2.96 11.43 -2.29
CA ARG A 19 -1.59 11.93 -2.06
C ARG A 19 -1.38 12.42 -0.62
N ALA A 20 -2.39 13.07 -0.03
CA ALA A 20 -2.34 13.55 1.35
C ALA A 20 -2.12 12.43 2.38
N LEU A 21 -2.52 11.20 2.07
CA LEU A 21 -2.38 10.03 2.93
C LEU A 21 -1.26 9.09 2.52
N ALA A 22 -0.57 9.33 1.40
CA ALA A 22 0.42 8.43 0.83
C ALA A 22 1.56 8.11 1.80
N ASN A 23 2.18 9.13 2.41
CA ASN A 23 3.28 8.94 3.34
C ASN A 23 2.84 8.20 4.61
N LYS A 24 1.69 8.60 5.17
CA LYS A 24 1.12 7.96 6.36
C LYS A 24 0.78 6.49 6.12
N ALA A 25 0.23 6.18 4.95
CA ALA A 25 -0.07 4.80 4.56
C ALA A 25 1.22 4.00 4.35
N LEU A 26 2.23 4.57 3.70
CA LEU A 26 3.51 3.92 3.45
C LEU A 26 4.20 3.53 4.77
N GLU A 27 4.25 4.45 5.74
CA GLU A 27 4.83 4.18 7.06
C GLU A 27 4.08 3.08 7.80
N ARG A 28 2.75 3.17 7.85
CA ARG A 28 1.91 2.17 8.52
C ARG A 28 2.03 0.79 7.89
N LEU A 29 2.06 0.71 6.57
CA LEU A 29 2.18 -0.57 5.87
C LEU A 29 3.59 -1.17 5.98
N ARG A 30 4.61 -0.34 6.16
CA ARG A 30 5.98 -0.79 6.43
C ARG A 30 6.17 -1.30 7.86
N ALA A 31 5.57 -0.63 8.83
CA ALA A 31 5.65 -1.03 10.24
C ALA A 31 4.68 -2.17 10.58
N GLY A 32 3.57 -2.26 9.85
CA GLY A 32 2.50 -3.23 10.08
C GLY A 32 2.72 -4.57 9.39
N LYS A 33 1.95 -5.56 9.84
CA LYS A 33 1.82 -6.86 9.19
C LYS A 33 0.50 -6.92 8.43
N ILE A 34 0.53 -7.42 7.21
CA ILE A 34 -0.68 -7.74 6.44
C ILE A 34 -0.88 -9.25 6.57
N LYS A 35 -1.99 -9.66 7.19
CA LYS A 35 -2.32 -11.08 7.41
C LYS A 35 -1.14 -11.86 8.04
N GLY A 36 -0.56 -11.29 9.09
CA GLY A 36 0.55 -11.89 9.86
C GLY A 36 1.92 -11.87 9.17
N ARG A 37 2.02 -11.32 7.94
CA ARG A 37 3.26 -11.29 7.16
C ARG A 37 3.74 -9.87 6.94
N ASN A 38 5.06 -9.69 6.93
CA ASN A 38 5.68 -8.44 6.50
C ASN A 38 5.69 -8.40 4.97
N PHE A 39 5.25 -7.29 4.39
CA PHE A 39 5.28 -7.07 2.95
C PHE A 39 6.19 -5.88 2.62
N ARG A 40 6.94 -6.00 1.53
CA ARG A 40 7.77 -4.90 1.03
C ARG A 40 6.87 -3.89 0.31
N VAL A 41 6.80 -2.68 0.83
CA VAL A 41 5.97 -1.60 0.27
C VAL A 41 6.84 -0.45 -0.24
N ARG A 42 6.55 0.03 -1.44
CA ARG A 42 7.23 1.12 -2.13
C ARG A 42 6.21 2.06 -2.77
N SER A 43 6.50 3.36 -2.77
CA SER A 43 5.83 4.31 -3.65
C SER A 43 6.17 3.97 -5.10
N LEU A 44 5.22 4.22 -6.00
CA LEU A 44 5.46 4.25 -7.43
C LEU A 44 5.51 5.74 -7.80
N ASP A 45 6.69 6.22 -8.15
CA ASP A 45 6.88 7.54 -8.76
C ASP A 45 6.50 7.51 -10.24
#